data_AF-A0AAE1GDZ9-F1
#
_entry.id   AF-A0AAE1GDZ9-F1
#
_cell.length_a   1.000
_cell.length_b   1.000
_cell.length_c   1.000
_cell.angle_alpha   90.00
_cell.angle_beta   90.00
_cell.angle_gamma   90.00
#
_symmetry.space_group_name_H-M   'P 1'
#
loop_
_entity.id
_entity.type
_entity.pdbx_description
1 polymer ?
#
loop_
_entity_poly.entity_id
_entity_poly.type
_entity_poly.pdbx_seq_one_letter_code
_entity_poly.pdbx_strand_id
1 'polypeptide(L)'
;MAAYRTAISGLVLEDVRFGPGESTFLCDVSTHHPRPIIPATWSHRIFDTVHGLTHPSIRVTKTMIAAKFVWHGLRRDVGNWAKQCIPCQTAKIHRHTKTPLENFTPPDRRFNHIHIDNVRPLPQSRGVTHLLIIVDRFTRWPEAIPLSDTTTTTCARALVSNWIARFGVPTHIYSDRGAQFTSGLWSAMAQLLGVNLHFTTAYHPQANGIVERFHRHMKTALKARLNGPDWMDELPWVLLGIRTAPKEDLATSSAELVYGAPLILPGDFIATSDKPDAPATVLSRLREKVRTLAPVPTTCHCVSPRYVPR
;
A
#
# COMPACT_ATOMS: atom_id res chain seq x y z
N MET A 1 22.91 11.48 -42.37
CA MET A 1 21.55 11.15 -42.86
C MET A 1 21.51 9.91 -43.75
N ALA A 2 22.53 9.65 -44.59
CA ALA A 2 22.58 8.44 -45.45
C ALA A 2 22.38 7.11 -44.69
N ALA A 3 22.90 6.99 -43.47
CA ALA A 3 22.77 5.78 -42.64
C ALA A 3 21.34 5.45 -42.17
N TYR A 4 20.40 6.40 -42.17
CA TYR A 4 19.01 6.13 -41.78
C TYR A 4 18.18 5.53 -42.92
N ARG A 5 18.53 5.84 -44.18
CA ARG A 5 17.83 5.32 -45.36
C ARG A 5 18.16 3.85 -45.65
N THR A 6 19.25 3.33 -45.09
CA THR A 6 19.74 1.95 -45.29
C THR A 6 19.57 1.06 -44.06
N ALA A 7 19.07 1.58 -42.94
CA ALA A 7 18.88 0.81 -41.71
C ALA A 7 17.54 0.06 -41.72
N ILE A 8 17.56 -1.25 -41.42
CA ILE A 8 16.35 -2.05 -41.20
C ILE A 8 15.67 -1.53 -39.92
N SER A 9 14.66 -0.69 -40.08
CA SER A 9 13.90 -0.10 -39.00
C SER A 9 12.42 -0.03 -39.38
N GLY A 10 11.52 0.00 -38.39
CA GLY A 10 10.09 0.21 -38.63
C GLY A 10 9.72 1.67 -38.96
N LEU A 11 10.69 2.49 -39.35
CA LEU A 11 10.49 3.90 -39.70
C LEU A 11 10.19 4.02 -41.19
N VAL A 12 9.30 4.95 -41.54
CA VAL A 12 8.98 5.27 -42.94
C VAL A 12 9.50 6.68 -43.18
N LEU A 13 10.55 6.83 -44.01
CA LEU A 13 11.29 8.08 -44.11
C LEU A 13 10.95 8.86 -45.38
N GLU A 14 10.50 10.09 -45.23
CA GLU A 14 10.12 10.98 -46.33
C GLU A 14 10.65 12.41 -46.10
N ASP A 15 10.93 13.12 -47.18
CA ASP A 15 11.34 14.52 -47.13
C ASP A 15 10.09 15.42 -47.08
N VAL A 16 9.82 16.01 -45.91
CA VAL A 16 8.63 16.82 -45.64
C VAL A 16 8.98 18.30 -45.73
N ARG A 17 8.19 19.07 -46.49
CA ARG A 17 8.38 20.53 -46.65
C ARG A 17 8.10 21.27 -45.35
N PHE A 18 8.92 22.27 -45.06
CA PHE A 18 8.78 23.10 -43.86
C PHE A 18 8.94 24.59 -44.17
N GLY A 19 7.92 25.37 -43.79
CA GLY A 19 7.89 26.82 -44.00
C GLY A 19 7.49 27.25 -45.41
N PRO A 20 7.45 28.57 -45.69
CA PRO A 20 7.04 29.12 -46.99
C PRO A 20 8.12 29.01 -48.10
N GLY A 21 9.29 28.43 -47.81
CA GLY A 21 10.36 28.17 -48.80
C GLY A 21 10.44 26.70 -49.23
N GLU A 22 11.42 26.35 -50.08
CA GLU A 22 11.64 24.97 -50.58
C GLU A 22 12.39 24.04 -49.60
N SER A 23 12.63 24.48 -48.36
CA SER A 23 13.35 23.71 -47.36
C SER A 23 12.59 22.44 -46.96
N THR A 24 13.27 21.29 -46.98
CA THR A 24 12.71 20.00 -46.59
C THR A 24 13.47 19.41 -45.40
N PHE A 25 12.75 18.68 -44.53
CA PHE A 25 13.32 17.88 -43.46
C PHE A 25 13.07 16.41 -43.73
N LEU A 26 14.10 15.59 -43.50
CA LEU A 26 13.93 14.14 -43.45
C LEU A 26 13.15 13.78 -42.19
N CYS A 27 11.94 13.27 -42.35
CA CYS A 27 11.02 12.93 -41.28
C CYS A 27 10.65 11.45 -41.33
N ASP A 28 10.35 10.88 -40.17
CA ASP A 28 9.63 9.64 -40.07
C ASP A 28 8.11 9.91 -40.07
N VAL A 29 7.41 9.30 -41.02
CA VAL A 29 5.96 9.40 -41.25
C VAL A 29 5.21 8.11 -40.89
N SER A 30 5.88 7.15 -40.24
CA SER A 30 5.23 5.90 -39.76
C SER A 30 4.14 6.15 -38.70
N THR A 31 4.04 7.36 -38.16
CA THR A 31 3.04 7.79 -37.18
C THR A 31 2.13 8.88 -37.72
N HIS A 32 1.00 9.15 -37.07
CA HIS A 32 0.03 10.18 -37.48
C HIS A 32 0.60 11.60 -37.67
N HIS A 33 1.76 11.91 -37.10
CA HIS A 33 2.45 13.18 -37.29
C HIS A 33 3.88 12.94 -37.81
N PRO A 34 4.36 13.73 -38.78
CA PRO A 34 5.76 13.66 -39.23
C PRO A 34 6.71 14.03 -38.10
N ARG A 35 7.70 13.16 -37.84
CA ARG A 35 8.71 13.36 -36.79
C ARG A 35 10.08 13.59 -37.43
N PRO A 36 10.66 14.79 -37.37
CA PRO A 36 11.95 15.06 -37.99
C PRO A 36 13.08 14.22 -37.36
N ILE A 37 13.99 13.78 -38.24
CA ILE A 37 15.23 13.14 -37.82
C ILE A 37 16.22 14.22 -37.37
N ILE A 38 16.64 14.12 -36.11
CA ILE A 38 17.48 15.11 -35.47
C ILE A 38 18.96 14.70 -35.52
N PRO A 39 19.88 15.59 -35.94
CA PRO A 39 21.31 15.36 -35.81
C PRO A 39 21.76 15.25 -34.34
N ALA A 40 22.81 14.47 -34.08
CA ALA A 40 23.34 14.28 -32.72
C ALA A 40 23.75 15.59 -32.02
N THR A 41 24.10 16.62 -32.77
CA THR A 41 24.44 17.96 -32.23
C THR A 41 23.24 18.70 -31.64
N TRP A 42 22.01 18.35 -32.04
CA TRP A 42 20.77 19.01 -31.60
C TRP A 42 19.98 18.19 -30.59
N SER A 43 20.23 16.88 -30.46
CA SER A 43 19.44 15.98 -29.61
C SER A 43 19.45 16.38 -28.13
N HIS A 44 20.59 16.86 -27.60
CA HIS A 44 20.67 17.32 -26.21
C HIS A 44 19.89 18.61 -25.99
N ARG A 45 19.97 19.58 -26.93
CA ARG A 45 19.21 20.84 -26.83
C ARG A 45 17.70 20.60 -26.81
N ILE A 46 17.23 19.66 -27.63
CA ILE A 46 15.80 19.26 -27.64
C ILE A 46 15.43 18.63 -26.30
N PHE A 47 16.29 17.78 -25.74
CA PHE A 47 16.07 17.23 -24.41
C PHE A 47 15.95 18.34 -23.36
N ASP A 48 16.90 19.28 -23.30
CA ASP A 48 16.88 20.36 -22.32
C ASP A 48 15.61 21.21 -22.43
N THR A 49 15.19 21.52 -23.67
CA THR A 49 13.98 22.30 -23.94
C THR A 49 12.72 21.56 -23.46
N VAL A 50 12.58 20.26 -23.76
CA VAL A 50 11.36 19.52 -23.43
C VAL A 50 11.33 19.09 -21.96
N HIS A 51 12.47 18.61 -21.44
CA HIS A 51 12.58 18.14 -20.06
C HIS A 51 12.59 19.30 -19.06
N GLY A 52 13.26 20.41 -19.39
CA GLY A 52 13.41 21.57 -18.50
C GLY A 52 12.11 22.32 -18.20
N LEU A 53 11.06 22.16 -19.02
CA LEU A 53 9.76 22.82 -18.79
C LEU A 53 9.10 22.43 -17.47
N THR A 54 9.16 21.14 -17.11
CA THR A 54 8.41 20.60 -15.96
C THR A 54 9.16 19.49 -15.22
N HIS A 55 10.39 19.16 -15.63
CA HIS A 55 11.16 18.04 -15.12
C HIS A 55 10.31 16.75 -14.96
N PRO A 56 9.67 16.24 -16.03
CA PRO A 56 8.81 15.07 -15.90
C PRO A 56 9.62 13.79 -15.62
N SER A 57 8.94 12.68 -15.31
CA SER A 57 9.63 11.39 -15.11
C SER A 57 10.40 10.95 -16.36
N ILE A 58 11.40 10.07 -16.21
CA ILE A 58 12.18 9.53 -17.34
C ILE A 58 11.24 8.91 -18.39
N ARG A 59 10.23 8.16 -17.94
CA ARG A 59 9.24 7.51 -18.82
C ARG A 59 8.43 8.54 -19.62
N VAL A 60 7.97 9.59 -18.95
CA VAL A 60 7.17 10.66 -19.59
C VAL A 60 8.05 11.46 -20.56
N THR A 61 9.26 11.82 -20.17
CA THR A 61 10.21 12.55 -21.02
C THR A 61 10.52 11.79 -22.32
N LYS A 62 10.77 10.47 -22.23
CA LYS A 62 10.96 9.61 -23.41
C LYS A 62 9.74 9.60 -24.32
N THR A 63 8.54 9.60 -23.74
CA THR A 63 7.29 9.56 -24.52
C THR A 63 7.05 10.89 -25.23
N MET A 64 7.21 12.01 -24.53
CA MET A 64 7.03 13.36 -25.11
C MET A 64 7.99 13.64 -26.26
N ILE A 65 9.26 13.27 -26.10
CA ILE A 65 10.29 13.49 -27.13
C ILE A 65 10.08 12.53 -28.30
N ALA A 66 9.85 11.24 -28.05
CA ALA A 66 9.64 10.24 -29.12
C ALA A 66 8.35 10.47 -29.92
N ALA A 67 7.37 11.19 -29.36
CA ALA A 67 6.16 11.57 -30.09
C ALA A 67 6.43 12.64 -31.16
N LYS A 68 7.52 13.42 -31.04
CA LYS A 68 7.79 14.59 -31.90
C LYS A 68 9.09 14.50 -32.68
N PHE A 69 10.06 13.70 -32.24
CA PHE A 69 11.42 13.68 -32.80
C PHE A 69 11.95 12.25 -32.92
N VAL A 70 12.89 12.04 -33.85
CA VAL A 70 13.56 10.75 -34.04
C VAL A 70 15.08 10.95 -34.11
N TRP A 71 15.84 10.13 -33.40
CA TRP A 71 17.26 9.92 -33.65
C TRP A 71 17.70 8.55 -33.11
N HIS A 72 18.85 8.07 -33.57
CA HIS A 72 19.42 6.80 -33.17
C HIS A 72 19.81 6.84 -31.70
N GLY A 73 19.24 5.93 -30.90
CA GLY A 73 19.50 5.88 -29.46
C GLY A 73 18.63 6.81 -28.61
N LEU A 74 17.61 7.48 -29.16
CA LEU A 74 16.74 8.45 -28.46
C LEU A 74 16.33 8.00 -27.04
N ARG A 75 15.77 6.80 -26.91
CA ARG A 75 15.30 6.29 -25.61
C ARG A 75 16.45 6.05 -24.62
N ARG A 76 17.65 5.71 -25.09
CA ARG A 76 18.83 5.52 -24.26
C ARG A 76 19.36 6.88 -23.80
N ASP A 77 19.55 7.80 -24.74
CA ASP A 77 20.16 9.10 -24.48
C ASP A 77 19.29 9.95 -23.54
N VAL A 78 17.99 10.07 -23.82
CA VAL A 78 17.02 10.76 -22.94
C VAL A 78 16.98 10.11 -21.56
N GLY A 79 17.14 8.79 -21.49
CA GLY A 79 17.20 8.06 -20.21
C GLY A 79 18.43 8.42 -19.39
N ASN A 80 19.58 8.58 -20.04
CA ASN A 80 20.84 8.93 -19.38
C ASN A 80 20.85 10.41 -18.96
N TRP A 81 20.43 11.32 -19.83
CA TRP A 81 20.39 12.75 -19.52
C TRP A 81 19.41 13.07 -18.39
N ALA A 82 18.21 12.47 -18.39
CA ALA A 82 17.26 12.65 -17.29
C ALA A 82 17.77 12.10 -15.94
N LYS A 83 18.62 11.04 -15.96
CA LYS A 83 19.29 10.56 -14.75
C LYS A 83 20.39 11.50 -14.27
N GLN A 84 21.03 12.23 -15.18
CA GLN A 84 22.12 13.19 -14.89
C GLN A 84 21.62 14.61 -14.59
N CYS A 85 20.32 14.87 -14.76
CA CYS A 85 19.71 16.17 -14.50
C CYS A 85 19.80 16.56 -13.02
N ILE A 86 20.62 17.57 -12.71
CA ILE A 86 20.88 18.04 -11.33
C ILE A 86 19.58 18.45 -10.61
N PRO A 87 18.69 19.28 -11.20
CA PRO A 87 17.40 19.61 -10.56
C PRO A 87 16.53 18.38 -10.24
N CYS A 88 16.53 17.36 -11.10
CA CYS A 88 15.83 16.12 -10.81
C CYS A 88 16.51 15.31 -9.70
N GLN A 89 17.84 15.29 -9.65
CA GLN A 89 18.59 14.55 -8.62
C GLN A 89 18.41 15.16 -7.23
N THR A 90 18.33 16.48 -7.14
CA THR A 90 18.15 17.19 -5.87
C THR A 90 16.70 17.18 -5.40
N ALA A 91 15.72 17.33 -6.31
CA ALA A 91 14.31 17.43 -5.94
C ALA A 91 13.58 16.08 -5.82
N LYS A 92 14.00 15.04 -6.59
CA LYS A 92 13.30 13.76 -6.60
C LYS A 92 14.01 12.73 -5.73
N ILE A 93 13.25 12.03 -4.91
CA ILE A 93 13.72 10.90 -4.11
C ILE A 93 13.96 9.71 -5.06
N HIS A 94 15.20 9.51 -5.50
CA HIS A 94 15.57 8.40 -6.42
C HIS A 94 15.75 7.06 -5.70
N ARG A 95 16.00 7.11 -4.40
CA ARG A 95 16.21 5.93 -3.56
C ARG A 95 15.09 5.92 -2.51
N HIS A 96 14.08 5.08 -2.74
CA HIS A 96 13.51 4.43 -1.58
C HIS A 96 14.64 3.59 -1.01
N THR A 97 15.14 3.93 0.16
CA THR A 97 15.91 3.00 0.97
C THR A 97 14.98 1.81 1.17
N LYS A 98 15.08 0.81 0.29
CA LYS A 98 14.47 -0.49 0.52
C LYS A 98 15.30 -1.09 1.64
N THR A 99 14.95 -0.72 2.86
CA THR A 99 15.36 -1.49 4.03
C THR A 99 15.09 -2.95 3.68
N PRO A 100 16.05 -3.87 3.89
CA PRO A 100 15.78 -5.28 3.77
C PRO A 100 14.46 -5.55 4.49
N LEU A 101 13.50 -6.18 3.80
CA LEU A 101 12.28 -6.62 4.45
C LEU A 101 12.75 -7.60 5.53
N GLU A 102 12.70 -7.17 6.77
CA GLU A 102 12.94 -8.06 7.88
C GLU A 102 11.79 -9.07 7.83
N ASN A 103 12.13 -10.35 7.73
CA ASN A 103 11.14 -11.42 7.72
C ASN A 103 10.52 -11.50 9.12
N PHE A 104 9.46 -10.73 9.36
CA PHE A 104 8.65 -10.94 10.53
C PHE A 104 7.96 -12.30 10.40
N THR A 105 8.03 -13.11 11.46
CA THR A 105 7.21 -14.31 11.55
C THR A 105 5.74 -13.91 11.31
N PRO A 106 5.04 -14.55 10.36
CA PRO A 106 3.60 -14.43 10.25
C PRO A 106 3.01 -14.79 11.63
N PRO A 107 2.08 -14.02 12.18
CA PRO A 107 1.43 -14.42 13.42
C PRO A 107 0.71 -15.76 13.17
N ASP A 108 1.00 -16.78 13.97
CA ASP A 108 0.48 -18.14 13.73
C ASP A 108 -1.00 -18.30 14.13
N ARG A 109 -1.61 -17.26 14.71
CA ARG A 109 -2.95 -17.31 15.29
C ARG A 109 -3.64 -15.95 15.24
N ARG A 110 -4.95 -15.97 14.95
CA ARG A 110 -5.85 -14.79 15.03
C ARG A 110 -5.84 -14.16 16.42
N PHE A 111 -5.91 -12.83 16.45
CA PHE A 111 -5.97 -11.99 17.66
C PHE A 111 -4.75 -12.08 18.57
N ASN A 112 -3.68 -12.73 18.13
CA ASN A 112 -2.51 -12.95 18.95
C ASN A 112 -1.58 -11.73 18.98
N HIS A 113 -1.44 -11.05 17.83
CA HIS A 113 -0.66 -9.83 17.67
C HIS A 113 -1.58 -8.73 17.19
N ILE A 114 -1.73 -7.67 17.97
CA ILE A 114 -2.59 -6.54 17.63
C ILE A 114 -1.78 -5.25 17.55
N HIS A 115 -2.15 -4.38 16.60
CA HIS A 115 -1.62 -3.03 16.51
C HIS A 115 -2.66 -2.03 17.00
N ILE A 116 -2.24 -1.10 17.84
CA ILE A 116 -3.09 -0.07 18.43
C ILE A 116 -2.55 1.30 18.08
N ASP A 117 -3.44 2.20 17.64
CA ASP A 117 -3.09 3.59 17.35
C ASP A 117 -4.29 4.52 17.62
N ASN A 118 -4.00 5.80 17.85
CA ASN A 118 -5.01 6.84 18.01
C ASN A 118 -5.08 7.70 16.76
N VAL A 119 -6.26 7.82 16.17
CA VAL A 119 -6.48 8.78 15.08
C VAL A 119 -6.61 10.18 15.69
N ARG A 120 -5.71 11.08 15.26
CA ARG A 120 -5.72 12.53 15.54
C ARG A 120 -7.11 13.14 15.32
N PRO A 121 -7.43 14.26 16.01
CA PRO A 121 -8.80 14.69 16.20
C PRO A 121 -9.55 14.77 14.87
N LEU A 122 -10.61 13.98 14.79
CA LEU A 122 -11.62 14.09 13.76
C LEU A 122 -12.50 15.30 14.08
N PRO A 123 -13.24 15.84 13.09
CA PRO A 123 -14.30 16.80 13.37
C PRO A 123 -15.19 16.26 14.50
N GLN A 124 -15.56 17.10 15.46
CA GLN A 124 -16.38 16.66 16.58
C GLN A 124 -17.72 16.13 16.06
N SER A 125 -18.06 14.90 16.44
CA SER A 125 -19.38 14.31 16.20
C SER A 125 -19.89 13.74 17.51
N ARG A 126 -21.03 14.24 18.00
CA ARG A 126 -21.68 13.79 19.24
C ARG A 126 -20.76 13.73 20.48
N GLY A 127 -19.84 14.69 20.62
CA GLY A 127 -18.88 14.74 21.73
C GLY A 127 -17.69 13.77 21.60
N VAL A 128 -17.62 13.02 20.51
CA VAL A 128 -16.49 12.18 20.13
C VAL A 128 -15.57 12.97 19.22
N THR A 129 -14.28 12.93 19.52
CA THR A 129 -13.23 13.64 18.77
C THR A 129 -12.12 12.70 18.30
N HIS A 130 -12.00 11.51 18.91
CA HIS A 130 -10.91 10.58 18.65
C HIS A 130 -11.43 9.19 18.32
N LEU A 131 -10.59 8.39 17.65
CA LEU A 131 -10.80 6.96 17.47
C LEU A 131 -9.58 6.20 17.96
N LEU A 132 -9.79 5.22 18.84
CA LEU A 132 -8.80 4.17 19.11
C LEU A 132 -8.97 3.08 18.06
N ILE A 133 -7.94 2.89 17.26
CA ILE A 133 -7.90 1.87 16.22
C ILE A 133 -7.13 0.67 16.72
N ILE A 134 -7.72 -0.51 16.56
CA ILE A 134 -7.09 -1.79 16.87
C ILE A 134 -7.17 -2.68 15.64
N VAL A 135 -6.04 -3.20 15.18
CA VAL A 135 -5.99 -4.09 14.01
C VAL A 135 -5.30 -5.40 14.37
N ASP A 136 -5.99 -6.52 14.16
CA ASP A 136 -5.37 -7.85 14.24
C ASP A 136 -4.40 -8.06 13.07
N ARG A 137 -3.16 -8.46 13.39
CA ARG A 137 -2.13 -8.65 12.37
C ARG A 137 -2.41 -9.87 11.49
N PHE A 138 -3.07 -10.91 11.99
CA PHE A 138 -3.33 -12.13 11.21
C PHE A 138 -4.49 -11.94 10.23
N THR A 139 -5.69 -11.68 10.74
CA THR A 139 -6.92 -11.55 9.92
C THR A 139 -7.05 -10.19 9.24
N ARG A 140 -6.21 -9.21 9.63
CA ARG A 140 -6.36 -7.79 9.28
C ARG A 140 -7.69 -7.20 9.76
N TRP A 141 -8.30 -7.78 10.80
CA TRP A 141 -9.57 -7.34 11.37
C TRP A 141 -9.42 -5.98 12.06
N PRO A 142 -10.15 -4.96 11.63
CA PRO A 142 -10.13 -3.66 12.27
C PRO A 142 -11.27 -3.47 13.28
N GLU A 143 -10.95 -2.83 14.40
CA GLU A 143 -11.89 -2.18 15.31
C GLU A 143 -11.55 -0.69 15.38
N ALA A 144 -12.58 0.16 15.34
CA ALA A 144 -12.46 1.60 15.51
C ALA A 144 -13.41 2.04 16.63
N ILE A 145 -12.85 2.48 17.74
CA ILE A 145 -13.59 2.75 18.97
C ILE A 145 -13.66 4.26 19.20
N PRO A 146 -14.86 4.87 19.15
CA PRO A 146 -15.10 6.27 19.48
C PRO A 146 -14.63 6.65 20.88
N LEU A 147 -13.77 7.68 21.01
CA LEU A 147 -13.32 8.22 22.29
C LEU A 147 -13.56 9.74 22.39
N SER A 148 -13.92 10.19 23.59
CA SER A 148 -14.00 11.62 23.97
C SER A 148 -12.62 12.26 24.13
N ASP A 149 -11.63 11.46 24.58
CA ASP A 149 -10.25 11.86 24.84
C ASP A 149 -9.29 10.69 24.60
N THR A 150 -7.99 10.98 24.58
CA THR A 150 -6.93 9.99 24.38
C THR A 150 -6.16 9.69 25.67
N THR A 151 -6.76 9.91 26.84
CA THR A 151 -6.10 9.59 28.11
C THR A 151 -5.83 8.08 28.22
N THR A 152 -4.81 7.69 29.00
CA THR A 152 -4.51 6.27 29.22
C THR A 152 -5.72 5.51 29.73
N THR A 153 -6.42 6.05 30.74
CA THR A 153 -7.56 5.39 31.37
C THR A 153 -8.67 5.10 30.37
N THR A 154 -8.97 6.06 29.50
CA THR A 154 -9.96 5.92 28.43
C THR A 154 -9.52 4.86 27.40
N CYS A 155 -8.27 4.90 26.95
CA CYS A 155 -7.73 3.91 26.01
C CYS A 155 -7.71 2.49 26.60
N ALA A 156 -7.30 2.35 27.86
CA ALA A 156 -7.21 1.08 28.56
C ALA A 156 -8.60 0.46 28.74
N ARG A 157 -9.58 1.26 29.18
CA ARG A 157 -10.97 0.82 29.30
C ARG A 157 -11.54 0.40 27.96
N ALA A 158 -11.28 1.19 26.91
CA ALA A 158 -11.73 0.89 25.55
C ALA A 158 -11.15 -0.43 25.03
N LEU A 159 -9.85 -0.68 25.24
CA LEU A 159 -9.20 -1.95 24.88
C LEU A 159 -9.86 -3.13 25.60
N VAL A 160 -10.09 -3.01 26.91
CA VAL A 160 -10.68 -4.09 27.70
C VAL A 160 -12.11 -4.39 27.25
N SER A 161 -12.97 -3.38 27.14
CA SER A 161 -14.39 -3.58 26.85
C SER A 161 -14.68 -3.94 25.40
N ASN A 162 -13.90 -3.44 24.43
CA ASN A 162 -14.21 -3.62 23.01
C ASN A 162 -13.33 -4.66 22.32
N TRP A 163 -12.17 -5.01 22.87
CA TRP A 163 -11.30 -6.05 22.30
C TRP A 163 -11.20 -7.26 23.22
N ILE A 164 -10.66 -7.09 24.42
CA ILE A 164 -10.34 -8.24 25.30
C ILE A 164 -11.61 -9.02 25.66
N ALA A 165 -12.70 -8.34 25.99
CA ALA A 165 -13.97 -8.99 26.30
C ALA A 165 -14.60 -9.75 25.12
N ARG A 166 -14.19 -9.46 23.87
CA ARG A 166 -14.78 -10.04 22.65
C ARG A 166 -13.89 -11.10 22.00
N PHE A 167 -12.57 -10.85 21.96
CA PHE A 167 -11.59 -11.66 21.23
C PHE A 167 -10.59 -12.36 22.14
N GLY A 168 -10.57 -12.02 23.43
CA GLY A 168 -9.59 -12.49 24.39
C GLY A 168 -8.33 -11.63 24.47
N VAL A 169 -7.41 -12.04 25.34
CA VAL A 169 -6.17 -11.32 25.60
C VAL A 169 -5.14 -11.62 24.51
N PRO A 170 -4.60 -10.61 23.80
CA PRO A 170 -3.52 -10.81 22.84
C PRO A 170 -2.21 -11.11 23.57
N THR A 171 -1.26 -11.83 22.95
CA THR A 171 0.07 -12.00 23.55
C THR A 171 0.96 -10.78 23.31
N HIS A 172 0.75 -10.08 22.19
CA HIS A 172 1.58 -8.94 21.80
C HIS A 172 0.72 -7.73 21.38
N ILE A 173 1.00 -6.57 21.95
CA ILE A 173 0.43 -5.29 21.55
C ILE A 173 1.54 -4.41 20.98
N TYR A 174 1.32 -3.90 19.77
CA TYR A 174 2.21 -2.97 19.10
C TYR A 174 1.56 -1.58 19.06
N SER A 175 2.27 -0.55 19.52
CA SER A 175 1.79 0.84 19.45
C SER A 175 2.89 1.81 19.11
N ASP A 176 2.54 3.07 18.84
CA ASP A 176 3.49 4.16 18.86
C ASP A 176 3.96 4.47 20.30
N ARG A 177 4.86 5.45 20.44
CA ARG A 177 5.37 5.93 21.73
C ARG A 177 4.48 7.02 22.35
N GLY A 178 3.20 7.09 22.00
CA GLY A 178 2.25 8.02 22.62
C GLY A 178 2.22 7.89 24.14
N ALA A 179 2.03 9.01 24.84
CA ALA A 179 2.06 9.07 26.30
C ALA A 179 1.06 8.09 26.95
N GLN A 180 -0.09 7.88 26.29
CA GLN A 180 -1.11 6.94 26.74
C GLN A 180 -0.60 5.49 26.78
N PHE A 181 0.16 5.06 25.77
CA PHE A 181 0.65 3.69 25.63
C PHE A 181 1.97 3.43 26.37
N THR A 182 2.71 4.49 26.71
CA THR A 182 3.97 4.40 27.48
C THR A 182 3.78 4.65 28.98
N SER A 183 2.57 4.96 29.42
CA SER A 183 2.26 5.25 30.83
C SER A 183 2.37 4.03 31.75
N GLY A 184 2.57 4.29 33.05
CA GLY A 184 2.63 3.25 34.08
C GLY A 184 1.33 2.44 34.20
N LEU A 185 0.17 3.09 34.08
CA LEU A 185 -1.13 2.40 34.09
C LEU A 185 -1.26 1.40 32.93
N TRP A 186 -0.84 1.79 31.72
CA TRP A 186 -0.87 0.91 30.56
C TRP A 186 0.07 -0.29 30.73
N SER A 187 1.27 -0.04 31.24
CA SER A 187 2.26 -1.08 31.53
C SER A 187 1.78 -2.05 32.61
N ALA A 188 1.18 -1.55 33.69
CA ALA A 188 0.63 -2.38 34.77
C ALA A 188 -0.56 -3.24 34.28
N MET A 189 -1.45 -2.67 33.47
CA MET A 189 -2.54 -3.42 32.84
C MET A 189 -2.01 -4.55 31.95
N ALA A 190 -1.02 -4.26 31.10
CA ALA A 190 -0.41 -5.26 30.22
C ALA A 190 0.25 -6.39 31.02
N GLN A 191 0.98 -6.06 32.09
CA GLN A 191 1.59 -7.05 32.98
C GLN A 191 0.54 -7.96 33.65
N LEU A 192 -0.54 -7.38 34.17
CA LEU A 192 -1.63 -8.13 34.81
C LEU A 192 -2.29 -9.12 33.85
N LEU A 193 -2.43 -8.74 32.58
CA LEU A 193 -3.01 -9.56 31.53
C LEU A 193 -2.00 -10.53 30.87
N GLY A 194 -0.70 -10.43 31.19
CA GLY A 194 0.34 -11.25 30.56
C GLY A 194 0.64 -10.85 29.10
N VAL A 195 0.51 -9.56 28.78
CA VAL A 195 0.70 -9.00 27.44
C VAL A 195 2.10 -8.41 27.29
N ASN A 196 2.78 -8.75 26.19
CA ASN A 196 4.04 -8.15 25.80
C ASN A 196 3.80 -6.85 25.00
N LEU A 197 4.30 -5.73 25.51
CA LEU A 197 4.20 -4.43 24.84
C LEU A 197 5.40 -4.20 23.92
N HIS A 198 5.12 -3.78 22.69
CA HIS A 198 6.11 -3.38 21.71
C HIS A 198 5.83 -1.96 21.21
N PHE A 199 6.86 -1.12 21.25
CA PHE A 199 6.75 0.26 20.78
C PHE A 199 7.48 0.46 19.47
N THR A 200 6.77 0.92 18.44
CA THR A 200 7.39 1.23 17.15
C THR A 200 8.44 2.33 17.33
N THR A 201 9.62 2.16 16.74
CA THR A 201 10.59 3.26 16.58
C THR A 201 10.15 4.12 15.40
N ALA A 202 10.57 5.38 15.37
CA ALA A 202 10.28 6.31 14.26
C ALA A 202 10.75 5.81 12.88
N TYR A 203 11.58 4.75 12.85
CA TYR A 203 12.21 4.19 11.66
C TYR A 203 11.69 2.79 11.25
N HIS A 204 10.56 2.31 11.79
CA HIS A 204 9.96 1.02 11.38
C HIS A 204 8.61 1.16 10.63
N PRO A 205 8.63 1.68 9.38
CA PRO A 205 7.42 1.94 8.58
C PRO A 205 6.63 0.67 8.21
N GLN A 206 7.23 -0.52 8.27
CA GLN A 206 6.55 -1.77 7.93
C GLN A 206 5.65 -2.28 9.06
N ALA A 207 6.04 -2.09 10.33
CA ALA A 207 5.24 -2.48 11.49
C ALA A 207 4.00 -1.59 11.64
N ASN A 208 4.13 -0.28 11.43
CA ASN A 208 3.00 0.66 11.46
C ASN A 208 2.24 0.78 10.13
N GLY A 209 2.79 0.25 9.03
CA GLY A 209 2.21 0.41 7.70
C GLY A 209 0.83 -0.25 7.53
N ILE A 210 0.49 -1.28 8.32
CA ILE A 210 -0.86 -1.86 8.32
C ILE A 210 -1.87 -0.86 8.87
N VAL A 211 -1.58 -0.26 10.03
CA VAL A 211 -2.46 0.72 10.67
C VAL A 211 -2.53 2.00 9.84
N GLU A 212 -1.41 2.49 9.31
CA GLU A 212 -1.40 3.68 8.46
C GLU A 212 -2.22 3.50 7.17
N ARG A 213 -2.11 2.33 6.52
CA ARG A 213 -2.94 2.00 5.35
C ARG A 213 -4.41 1.90 5.73
N PHE A 214 -4.71 1.29 6.86
CA PHE A 214 -6.08 1.21 7.37
C PHE A 214 -6.66 2.60 7.66
N HIS A 215 -5.92 3.49 8.33
CA HIS A 215 -6.33 4.87 8.59
C HIS A 215 -6.69 5.62 7.31
N ARG A 216 -5.84 5.50 6.29
CA ARG A 216 -6.06 6.13 4.99
C ARG A 216 -7.34 5.61 4.33
N HIS A 217 -7.52 4.29 4.32
CA HIS A 217 -8.71 3.66 3.74
C HIS A 217 -9.98 4.07 4.49
N MET A 218 -9.98 3.99 5.82
CA MET A 218 -11.12 4.37 6.66
C MET A 218 -11.50 5.85 6.48
N LYS A 219 -10.53 6.77 6.47
CA LYS A 219 -10.80 8.19 6.26
C LYS A 219 -11.40 8.47 4.88
N THR A 220 -10.89 7.82 3.83
CA THR A 220 -11.46 7.93 2.48
C THR A 220 -12.89 7.40 2.43
N ALA A 221 -13.14 6.24 3.04
CA ALA A 221 -14.47 5.63 3.06
C ALA A 221 -15.48 6.47 3.86
N LEU A 222 -15.09 7.00 5.02
CA LEU A 222 -15.91 7.94 5.79
C LEU A 222 -16.21 9.19 4.95
N LYS A 223 -15.19 9.80 4.33
CA LYS A 223 -15.37 11.00 3.50
C LYS A 223 -16.32 10.76 2.31
N ALA A 224 -16.30 9.56 1.73
CA ALA A 224 -17.17 9.21 0.61
C ALA A 224 -18.63 8.97 1.03
N ARG A 225 -18.88 8.55 2.28
CA ARG A 225 -20.23 8.29 2.80
C ARG A 225 -20.84 9.46 3.57
N LEU A 226 -20.02 10.39 4.04
CA LEU A 226 -20.44 11.53 4.82
C LEU A 226 -21.37 12.46 4.02
N ASN A 227 -22.64 12.50 4.42
CA ASN A 227 -23.65 13.45 3.95
C ASN A 227 -23.97 14.54 5.00
N GLY A 228 -23.05 14.78 5.94
CA GLY A 228 -23.20 15.72 7.06
C GLY A 228 -21.96 15.76 7.97
N PRO A 229 -21.99 16.46 9.11
CA PRO A 229 -20.86 16.52 10.04
C PRO A 229 -20.70 15.25 10.90
N ASP A 230 -21.76 14.44 11.04
CA ASP A 230 -21.82 13.32 11.97
C ASP A 230 -21.31 12.01 11.38
N TRP A 231 -19.99 11.81 11.45
CA TRP A 231 -19.34 10.58 10.99
C TRP A 231 -19.62 9.36 11.86
N MET A 232 -20.14 9.54 13.07
CA MET A 232 -20.47 8.46 14.00
C MET A 232 -21.51 7.49 13.44
N ASP A 233 -22.49 7.98 12.67
CA ASP A 233 -23.55 7.13 12.10
C ASP A 233 -23.04 6.31 10.91
N GLU A 234 -22.03 6.81 10.20
CA GLU A 234 -21.43 6.14 9.05
C GLU A 234 -20.33 5.14 9.44
N LEU A 235 -19.73 5.28 10.63
CA LEU A 235 -18.62 4.43 11.06
C LEU A 235 -18.96 2.93 11.03
N PRO A 236 -20.12 2.45 11.55
CA PRO A 236 -20.46 1.03 11.49
C PRO A 236 -20.56 0.50 10.05
N TRP A 237 -21.13 1.28 9.14
CA TRP A 237 -21.27 0.93 7.72
C TRP A 237 -19.92 0.89 7.00
N VAL A 238 -19.04 1.86 7.28
CA VAL A 238 -17.67 1.87 6.77
C VAL A 238 -16.91 0.64 7.27
N LEU A 239 -17.00 0.31 8.56
CA LEU A 239 -16.33 -0.86 9.11
C LEU A 239 -16.86 -2.15 8.51
N LEU A 240 -18.19 -2.29 8.33
CA LEU A 240 -18.79 -3.44 7.64
C LEU A 240 -18.18 -3.61 6.25
N GLY A 241 -18.17 -2.55 5.44
CA GLY A 241 -17.59 -2.58 4.09
C GLY A 241 -16.10 -2.94 4.07
N ILE A 242 -15.30 -2.39 4.99
CA ILE A 242 -13.86 -2.71 5.07
C ILE A 242 -13.64 -4.16 5.52
N ARG A 243 -14.50 -4.71 6.40
CA ARG A 243 -14.38 -6.07 6.92
C ARG A 243 -14.75 -7.12 5.88
N THR A 244 -15.73 -6.85 5.02
CA THR A 244 -16.21 -7.78 3.98
C THR A 244 -15.51 -7.61 2.64
N ALA A 245 -14.84 -6.48 2.39
CA ALA A 245 -14.04 -6.30 1.19
C ALA A 245 -12.89 -7.33 1.12
N PRO A 246 -12.77 -8.09 0.01
CA PRO A 246 -11.65 -9.01 -0.18
C PRO A 246 -10.35 -8.22 -0.33
N LYS A 247 -9.27 -8.73 0.28
CA LYS A 247 -7.95 -8.09 0.23
C LYS A 247 -7.06 -8.84 -0.74
N GLU A 248 -6.41 -8.13 -1.66
CA GLU A 248 -5.55 -8.74 -2.70
C GLU A 248 -4.42 -9.59 -2.11
N ASP A 249 -3.86 -9.18 -0.98
CA ASP A 249 -2.78 -9.91 -0.30
C ASP A 249 -3.24 -11.19 0.41
N LEU A 250 -4.55 -11.30 0.72
CA LEU A 250 -5.13 -12.45 1.42
C LEU A 250 -5.99 -13.35 0.52
N ALA A 251 -6.41 -12.85 -0.66
CA ALA A 251 -7.43 -13.46 -1.52
C ALA A 251 -8.78 -13.76 -0.82
N THR A 252 -9.01 -13.19 0.37
CA THR A 252 -10.24 -13.34 1.18
C THR A 252 -10.48 -12.05 1.99
N SER A 253 -11.66 -11.93 2.59
CA SER A 253 -12.01 -10.82 3.47
C SER A 253 -11.59 -11.05 4.92
N SER A 254 -11.44 -9.96 5.68
CA SER A 254 -11.16 -10.07 7.12
C SER A 254 -12.31 -10.73 7.89
N ALA A 255 -13.55 -10.53 7.44
CA ALA A 255 -14.72 -11.16 8.04
C ALA A 255 -14.76 -12.67 7.85
N GLU A 256 -14.44 -13.16 6.65
CA GLU A 256 -14.33 -14.59 6.39
C GLU A 256 -13.23 -15.25 7.24
N LEU A 257 -12.08 -14.60 7.41
CA LEU A 257 -11.01 -15.12 8.27
C LEU A 257 -11.39 -15.19 9.75
N VAL A 258 -12.23 -14.27 10.22
CA VAL A 258 -12.67 -14.23 11.63
C VAL A 258 -13.81 -15.21 11.88
N TYR A 259 -14.85 -15.17 11.05
CA TYR A 259 -16.09 -15.92 11.27
C TYR A 259 -16.12 -17.27 10.55
N GLY A 260 -15.19 -17.52 9.62
CA GLY A 260 -15.15 -18.74 8.81
C GLY A 260 -16.18 -18.77 7.67
N ALA A 261 -16.92 -17.67 7.46
CA ALA A 261 -17.92 -17.52 6.41
C ALA A 261 -18.08 -16.03 6.05
N PRO A 262 -18.54 -15.71 4.82
CA PRO A 262 -18.86 -14.33 4.45
C PRO A 262 -20.04 -13.81 5.27
N LEU A 263 -20.05 -12.50 5.53
CA LEU A 263 -21.19 -11.84 6.17
C LEU A 263 -22.23 -11.47 5.12
N ILE A 264 -23.50 -11.67 5.46
CA ILE A 264 -24.63 -11.22 4.64
C ILE A 264 -24.67 -9.69 4.65
N LEU A 265 -24.67 -9.09 3.46
CA LEU A 265 -24.71 -7.64 3.29
C LEU A 265 -26.14 -7.16 2.99
N PRO A 266 -26.47 -5.88 3.29
CA PRO A 266 -27.73 -5.30 2.80
C PRO A 266 -27.82 -5.44 1.27
N GLY A 267 -28.91 -6.02 0.77
CA GLY A 267 -29.07 -6.33 -0.65
C GLY A 267 -28.76 -7.79 -1.03
N ASP A 268 -28.18 -8.56 -0.12
CA ASP A 268 -27.81 -9.96 -0.34
C ASP A 268 -28.96 -10.90 0.06
N PHE A 269 -29.95 -11.01 -0.83
CA PHE A 269 -31.20 -11.74 -0.57
C PHE A 269 -31.24 -13.15 -1.17
N ILE A 270 -30.22 -13.54 -1.95
CA ILE A 270 -30.21 -14.82 -2.65
C ILE A 270 -29.47 -15.84 -1.79
N ALA A 271 -30.23 -16.70 -1.12
CA ALA A 271 -29.64 -17.81 -0.37
C ALA A 271 -28.89 -18.75 -1.34
N THR A 272 -27.62 -19.02 -1.05
CA THR A 272 -26.91 -20.11 -1.71
C THR A 272 -27.56 -21.43 -1.28
N SER A 273 -27.90 -22.29 -2.25
CA SER A 273 -28.63 -23.55 -2.05
C SER A 273 -27.81 -24.64 -1.33
N ASP A 274 -26.69 -24.29 -0.72
CA ASP A 274 -25.87 -25.24 0.01
C ASP A 274 -26.57 -25.55 1.34
N LYS A 275 -27.14 -26.76 1.44
CA LYS A 275 -27.60 -27.27 2.72
C LYS A 275 -26.41 -27.23 3.69
N PRO A 276 -26.49 -26.47 4.79
CA PRO A 276 -25.41 -26.48 5.76
C PRO A 276 -25.29 -27.90 6.30
N ASP A 277 -24.10 -28.48 6.14
CA ASP A 277 -23.76 -29.73 6.78
C ASP A 277 -23.98 -29.61 8.29
N ALA A 278 -24.38 -30.70 8.94
CA ALA A 278 -24.48 -30.72 10.40
C ALA A 278 -23.15 -30.21 11.02
N PRO A 279 -23.17 -29.38 12.08
CA PRO A 279 -21.96 -28.77 12.63
C PRO A 279 -20.85 -29.77 12.97
N ALA A 280 -21.22 -30.97 13.42
CA ALA A 280 -20.29 -32.06 13.71
C ALA A 280 -19.55 -32.56 12.46
N THR A 281 -20.22 -32.61 11.31
CA THR A 281 -19.67 -33.05 10.03
C THR A 281 -18.67 -32.01 9.49
N VAL A 282 -18.98 -30.72 9.62
CA VAL A 282 -18.09 -29.61 9.24
C VAL A 282 -16.81 -29.63 10.08
N LEU A 283 -16.92 -29.74 11.41
CA LEU A 283 -15.76 -29.82 12.31
C LEU A 283 -14.88 -31.03 12.03
N SER A 284 -15.48 -32.18 11.72
CA SER A 284 -14.75 -33.40 11.38
C SER A 284 -13.96 -33.23 10.08
N ARG A 285 -14.60 -32.69 9.02
CA ARG A 285 -13.94 -32.34 7.75
C ARG A 285 -12.83 -31.32 7.93
N LEU A 286 -13.04 -30.27 8.72
CA LEU A 286 -12.01 -29.26 8.99
C LEU A 286 -10.81 -29.86 9.73
N ARG A 287 -11.03 -30.69 10.76
CA ARG A 287 -9.96 -31.38 11.48
C ARG A 287 -9.17 -32.32 10.57
N GLU A 288 -9.85 -33.05 9.71
CA GLU A 288 -9.21 -33.92 8.72
C GLU A 288 -8.37 -33.12 7.73
N LYS A 289 -8.92 -32.02 7.19
CA LYS A 289 -8.21 -31.13 6.26
C LYS A 289 -6.99 -30.47 6.91
N VAL A 290 -7.12 -29.98 8.14
CA VAL A 290 -5.99 -29.42 8.91
C VAL A 290 -4.94 -30.48 9.21
N ARG A 291 -5.32 -31.74 9.47
CA ARG A 291 -4.36 -32.85 9.64
C ARG A 291 -3.59 -33.18 8.36
N THR A 292 -4.22 -33.00 7.18
CA THR A 292 -3.55 -33.19 5.88
C THR A 292 -2.64 -32.02 5.48
N LEU A 293 -2.78 -30.85 6.11
CA LEU A 293 -1.87 -29.73 5.93
C LEU A 293 -0.58 -30.00 6.71
N ALA A 294 0.39 -30.63 6.05
CA ALA A 294 1.76 -30.68 6.57
C ALA A 294 2.37 -29.26 6.52
N PRO A 295 3.13 -28.83 7.54
CA PRO A 295 3.92 -27.62 7.46
C PRO A 295 4.84 -27.70 6.23
N VAL A 296 4.70 -26.79 5.29
CA VAL A 296 5.61 -26.71 4.14
C VAL A 296 6.98 -26.28 4.70
N PRO A 297 8.06 -27.06 4.51
CA PRO A 297 9.39 -26.62 4.89
C PRO A 297 9.69 -25.30 4.19
N THR A 298 10.00 -24.26 4.95
CA THR A 298 10.43 -22.97 4.39
C THR A 298 11.72 -23.20 3.60
N THR A 299 11.71 -22.84 2.32
CA THR A 299 12.90 -22.89 1.46
C THR A 299 14.03 -22.07 2.09
N CYS A 300 15.06 -22.78 2.55
CA CYS A 300 16.27 -22.21 3.11
C CYS A 300 17.23 -21.87 1.97
N HIS A 301 17.34 -20.58 1.61
CA HIS A 301 18.33 -20.10 0.63
C HIS A 301 19.60 -19.54 1.28
N CYS A 302 19.98 -20.06 2.45
CA CYS A 302 21.19 -19.63 3.16
C CYS A 302 22.14 -20.81 3.38
N VAL A 303 22.86 -21.18 2.33
CA VAL A 303 24.22 -21.71 2.48
C VAL A 303 25.17 -20.59 2.10
N SER A 304 25.49 -19.73 3.07
CA SER A 304 26.69 -18.90 2.98
C SER A 304 27.42 -18.94 4.32
N PRO A 305 28.74 -19.21 4.33
CA PRO A 305 29.52 -19.31 5.56
C PRO A 305 29.54 -17.95 6.26
N ARG A 306 29.15 -17.94 7.54
CA ARG A 306 29.29 -16.77 8.40
C ARG A 306 30.75 -16.61 8.78
N TYR A 307 31.38 -15.54 8.31
CA TYR A 307 32.65 -15.07 8.85
C TYR A 307 32.35 -14.32 10.16
N VAL A 308 32.90 -14.82 11.27
CA VAL A 308 32.90 -14.11 12.56
C VAL A 308 34.28 -13.45 12.68
N PRO A 309 34.39 -12.10 12.65
CA PRO A 309 35.64 -11.44 12.98
C PRO A 309 35.95 -11.67 14.47
N ARG A 310 37.21 -12.02 14.76
CA ARG A 310 37.75 -12.01 16.13
C ARG A 310 37.89 -10.58 16.63
#